data_AF-A0A7S3JWT0-F1
#
_entry.id   AF-A0A7S3JWT0-F1
#
_cell.length_a   1.000
_cell.length_b   1.000
_cell.length_c   1.000
_cell.angle_alpha   90.00
_cell.angle_beta   90.00
_cell.angle_gamma   90.00
#
_symmetry.space_group_name_H-M   'P 1'
#
loop_
_entity.id
_entity.type
_entity.pdbx_description
1 polymer ?
#
loop_
_entity_poly.entity_id
_entity_poly.type
_entity_poly.pdbx_seq_one_letter_code
_entity_poly.pdbx_strand_id
1 'polypeptide(L)'
;MEGRRTYCILVCLLFLQVSGFYLPGVAPREYKVGDKVELKVNKLTSVHTQIPYDYYSHKFCKPKGGVQQSAENLGEFLTGDRIENSPYALLMRVDEYCKILCQVKLTASQAQQFKHSIDEAYHHNWIVDNIPAASVIDTEQYVTTSYSRGFPVGYYDRVVGKHFLYNHASIVIEYHEAIENGNRIVGFYVEPFSIEHKFPQNMDYKSSTIDGKQVAPETCSTERAMDLDLVKKADHLFVQKGAKVLYTYDVVWRSSMIKWASRWDIYLSMDNAVPKKVHWFSIVNSLMIVVCLTGMVAMILARNLRRDISKYNRVPTEDEEAA
;
A
#
# COMPACT_ATOMS: atom_id res chain seq x y z
N MET A 1 29.23 50.37 -24.50
CA MET A 1 27.82 49.91 -24.46
C MET A 1 27.63 48.47 -24.92
N GLU A 2 28.60 47.84 -25.61
CA GLU A 2 28.48 46.45 -26.09
C GLU A 2 28.62 45.38 -25.00
N GLY A 3 29.51 45.53 -24.02
CA GLY A 3 29.73 44.51 -22.98
C GLY A 3 28.51 44.23 -22.10
N ARG A 4 27.60 45.21 -21.92
CA ARG A 4 26.38 45.05 -21.10
C ARG A 4 25.31 44.21 -21.81
N ARG A 5 25.31 44.19 -23.15
CA ARG A 5 24.43 43.32 -23.96
C ARG A 5 24.90 41.88 -23.92
N THR A 6 26.22 41.63 -23.95
CA THR A 6 26.79 40.28 -23.90
C THR A 6 26.53 39.59 -22.57
N TYR A 7 26.61 40.32 -21.45
CA TYR A 7 26.27 39.80 -20.12
C TYR A 7 24.77 39.45 -19.99
N CYS A 8 23.86 40.25 -20.53
CA CYS A 8 22.44 39.91 -20.52
C CYS A 8 22.12 38.66 -21.35
N ILE A 9 22.81 38.47 -22.49
CA ILE A 9 22.63 37.28 -23.34
C ILE A 9 23.15 36.02 -22.63
N LEU A 10 24.29 36.11 -21.94
CA LEU A 10 24.85 34.99 -21.16
C LEU A 10 23.97 34.61 -19.97
N VAL A 11 23.39 35.60 -19.27
CA VAL A 11 22.46 35.35 -18.15
C VAL A 11 21.16 34.74 -18.67
N CYS A 12 20.61 35.18 -19.80
CA CYS A 12 19.45 34.54 -20.43
C CYS A 12 19.71 33.09 -20.89
N LEU A 13 20.92 32.77 -21.35
CA LEU A 13 21.30 31.42 -21.75
C LEU A 13 21.39 30.45 -20.55
N LEU A 14 21.73 30.94 -19.35
CA LEU A 14 21.74 30.13 -18.13
C LEU A 14 20.33 29.77 -17.61
N PHE A 15 19.30 30.57 -17.92
CA PHE A 15 17.91 30.27 -17.55
C PHE A 15 17.21 29.27 -18.50
N LEU A 16 17.80 28.95 -19.66
CA LEU A 16 17.23 28.02 -20.65
C LEU A 16 17.50 26.54 -20.35
N GLN A 17 18.24 26.21 -19.28
CA GLN A 17 18.55 24.82 -18.89
C GLN A 17 17.79 24.36 -17.64
N VAL A 18 16.54 24.81 -17.44
CA VAL A 18 15.66 24.18 -16.46
C VAL A 18 15.02 22.96 -17.10
N SER A 19 15.71 21.83 -17.08
CA SER A 19 15.07 20.54 -17.29
C SER A 19 14.21 20.25 -16.05
N GLY A 20 12.90 20.41 -16.18
CA GLY A 20 11.95 20.08 -15.12
C GLY A 20 12.09 18.61 -14.76
N PHE A 21 12.61 18.33 -13.57
CA PHE A 21 12.67 16.97 -13.03
C PHE A 21 11.29 16.62 -12.50
N TYR A 22 10.59 15.72 -13.21
CA TYR A 22 9.33 15.17 -12.73
C TYR A 22 9.63 14.06 -11.72
N LEU A 23 9.15 14.22 -10.49
CA LEU A 23 9.10 13.15 -9.50
C LEU A 23 7.92 12.23 -9.85
N PRO A 24 8.17 10.97 -10.28
CA PRO A 24 7.10 10.02 -10.52
C PRO A 24 6.25 9.83 -9.25
N GLY A 25 4.93 9.78 -9.43
CA GLY A 25 3.96 9.64 -8.34
C GLY A 25 3.40 10.93 -7.74
N VAL A 26 3.84 12.11 -8.21
CA VAL A 26 3.36 13.42 -7.70
C VAL A 26 2.26 14.05 -8.57
N ALA A 27 2.29 13.91 -9.89
CA ALA A 27 1.24 14.44 -10.76
C ALA A 27 0.13 13.39 -11.00
N PRO A 28 -1.12 13.84 -11.20
CA PRO A 28 -2.22 12.95 -11.54
C PRO A 28 -1.96 12.25 -12.88
N ARG A 29 -2.15 10.94 -12.89
CA ARG A 29 -2.22 10.16 -14.12
C ARG A 29 -3.65 10.13 -14.63
N GLU A 30 -3.82 10.40 -15.92
CA GLU A 30 -5.11 10.32 -16.60
C GLU A 30 -5.16 9.06 -17.45
N TYR A 31 -6.29 8.36 -17.36
CA TYR A 31 -6.57 7.12 -18.07
C TYR A 31 -7.76 7.31 -18.99
N LYS A 32 -7.62 6.84 -20.23
CA LYS A 32 -8.73 6.65 -21.16
C LYS A 32 -9.43 5.33 -20.89
N VAL A 33 -10.67 5.21 -21.33
CA VAL A 33 -11.40 3.94 -21.28
C VAL A 33 -10.60 2.86 -22.02
N GLY A 34 -10.41 1.71 -21.38
CA GLY A 34 -9.62 0.59 -21.91
C GLY A 34 -8.11 0.69 -21.67
N ASP A 35 -7.59 1.79 -21.12
CA ASP A 35 -6.17 1.87 -20.78
C ASP A 35 -5.82 0.83 -19.71
N LYS A 36 -4.61 0.26 -19.83
CA LYS A 36 -4.10 -0.69 -18.84
C LYS A 36 -3.80 0.04 -17.53
N VAL A 37 -4.41 -0.43 -16.45
CA VAL A 37 -4.14 0.01 -15.09
C VAL A 37 -3.28 -1.05 -14.40
N GLU A 38 -2.14 -0.63 -13.85
CA GLU A 38 -1.21 -1.56 -13.22
C GLU A 38 -1.58 -1.75 -11.75
N LEU A 39 -1.94 -2.99 -11.39
CA LEU A 39 -1.98 -3.42 -10.00
C LEU A 39 -0.60 -3.92 -9.60
N LYS A 40 -0.07 -3.36 -8.53
CA LYS A 40 1.21 -3.72 -7.94
C LYS A 40 1.00 -4.34 -6.57
N VAL A 41 1.97 -5.13 -6.13
CA VAL A 41 1.95 -5.78 -4.82
C VAL A 41 3.20 -5.39 -4.06
N ASN A 42 3.07 -5.22 -2.74
CA ASN A 42 4.19 -5.03 -1.82
C ASN A 42 4.22 -6.21 -0.83
N LYS A 43 5.22 -6.22 0.05
CA LYS A 43 5.39 -7.18 1.15
C LYS A 43 4.10 -7.39 1.93
N LEU A 44 3.87 -8.62 2.39
CA LEU A 44 2.83 -8.94 3.35
C LEU A 44 3.23 -8.41 4.73
N THR A 45 2.30 -7.78 5.43
CA THR A 45 2.52 -7.23 6.77
C THR A 45 1.50 -7.79 7.74
N SER A 46 1.91 -7.95 9.00
CA SER A 46 1.06 -8.44 10.08
C SER A 46 0.77 -7.31 11.07
N VAL A 47 -0.38 -7.39 11.73
CA VAL A 47 -0.72 -6.56 12.89
C VAL A 47 -0.15 -7.10 14.20
N HIS A 48 0.27 -8.36 14.21
CA HIS A 48 0.81 -9.07 15.38
C HIS A 48 2.34 -9.10 15.40
N THR A 49 2.97 -9.20 14.22
CA THR A 49 4.43 -9.33 14.08
C THR A 49 5.04 -8.15 13.30
N GLN A 50 6.29 -7.83 13.61
CA GLN A 50 7.06 -6.78 12.94
C GLN A 50 7.82 -7.29 11.70
N ILE A 51 7.75 -8.59 11.39
CA ILE A 51 8.52 -9.21 10.30
C ILE A 51 7.64 -9.28 9.05
N PRO A 52 7.92 -8.49 8.01
CA PRO A 52 7.20 -8.62 6.74
C PRO A 52 7.69 -9.83 5.96
N TYR A 53 6.81 -10.39 5.12
CA TYR A 53 7.18 -11.40 4.13
C TYR A 53 7.12 -10.82 2.72
N ASP A 54 8.04 -11.23 1.85
CA ASP A 54 7.91 -10.93 0.42
C ASP A 54 6.57 -11.48 -0.09
N TYR A 55 5.92 -10.75 -0.99
CA TYR A 55 4.62 -11.16 -1.52
C TYR A 55 4.67 -12.58 -2.11
N TYR A 56 5.63 -12.81 -3.02
CA TYR A 56 5.80 -14.10 -3.71
C TYR A 56 6.58 -15.16 -2.92
N SER A 57 6.85 -14.93 -1.62
CA SER A 57 7.33 -16.00 -0.71
C SER A 57 6.26 -17.05 -0.50
N HIS A 58 5.00 -16.63 -0.51
CA HIS A 58 3.83 -17.49 -0.48
C HIS A 58 3.47 -17.97 -1.89
N LYS A 59 2.74 -19.09 -1.97
CA LYS A 59 2.38 -19.71 -3.25
C LYS A 59 1.20 -18.99 -3.92
N PHE A 60 1.39 -17.72 -4.28
CA PHE A 60 0.47 -16.94 -5.11
C PHE A 60 0.79 -17.09 -6.61
N CYS A 61 -0.10 -16.60 -7.47
CA CYS A 61 0.12 -16.53 -8.91
C CYS A 61 1.24 -15.55 -9.26
N LYS A 62 2.17 -15.96 -10.11
CA LYS A 62 3.25 -15.09 -10.61
C LYS A 62 2.92 -14.59 -12.01
N PRO A 63 3.32 -13.35 -12.38
CA PRO A 63 3.18 -12.85 -13.75
C PRO A 63 3.99 -13.70 -14.75
N LYS A 64 3.46 -13.88 -15.96
CA LYS A 64 4.05 -14.74 -17.01
C LYS A 64 5.47 -14.31 -17.42
N GLY A 65 5.76 -13.01 -17.38
CA GLY A 65 7.08 -12.42 -17.69
C GLY A 65 8.07 -12.42 -16.53
N GLY A 66 7.73 -13.05 -15.41
CA GLY A 66 8.53 -13.02 -14.19
C GLY A 66 8.25 -11.80 -13.32
N VAL A 67 8.69 -11.91 -12.06
CA VAL A 67 8.52 -10.86 -11.05
C VAL A 67 9.57 -9.77 -11.32
N GLN A 68 9.09 -8.54 -11.45
CA GLN A 68 9.89 -7.35 -11.70
C GLN A 68 9.60 -6.33 -10.61
N GLN A 69 10.66 -5.72 -10.07
CA GLN A 69 10.53 -4.63 -9.12
C GLN A 69 10.14 -3.34 -9.85
N SER A 70 9.22 -2.60 -9.26
CA SER A 70 8.72 -1.33 -9.76
C SER A 70 8.73 -0.30 -8.63
N ALA A 71 9.91 0.25 -8.33
CA ALA A 71 10.01 1.42 -7.45
C ALA A 71 9.68 2.68 -8.28
N GLU A 72 8.71 3.49 -7.85
CA GLU A 72 8.36 4.72 -8.58
C GLU A 72 9.17 5.92 -8.09
N ASN A 73 9.57 5.95 -6.81
CA ASN A 73 10.30 7.08 -6.24
C ASN A 73 11.45 6.68 -5.31
N LEU A 74 12.34 7.64 -5.05
CA LEU A 74 13.52 7.46 -4.21
C LEU A 74 13.15 7.14 -2.74
N GLY A 75 12.01 7.64 -2.26
CA GLY A 75 11.53 7.37 -0.91
C GLY A 75 11.17 5.90 -0.71
N GLU A 76 10.44 5.30 -1.64
CA GLU A 76 10.10 3.87 -1.64
C GLU A 76 11.34 2.98 -1.66
N PHE A 77 12.32 3.35 -2.48
CA PHE A 77 13.59 2.64 -2.55
C PHE A 77 14.35 2.71 -1.21
N LEU A 78 14.47 3.90 -0.62
CA LEU A 78 15.17 4.11 0.66
C LEU A 78 14.46 3.47 1.85
N THR A 79 13.13 3.36 1.80
CA THR A 79 12.31 2.70 2.84
C THR A 79 12.42 1.16 2.76
N GLY A 80 13.07 0.64 1.71
CA GLY A 80 13.23 -0.80 1.49
C GLY A 80 11.92 -1.48 1.08
N ASP A 81 11.01 -0.74 0.45
CA ASP A 81 9.82 -1.35 -0.11
C ASP A 81 10.16 -2.18 -1.35
N ARG A 82 9.57 -3.37 -1.42
CA ARG A 82 9.70 -4.29 -2.55
C ARG A 82 8.39 -4.32 -3.31
N ILE A 83 8.09 -3.22 -3.96
CA ILE A 83 6.93 -3.11 -4.85
C ILE A 83 7.26 -3.90 -6.12
N GLU A 84 6.42 -4.88 -6.42
CA GLU A 84 6.59 -5.83 -7.51
C GLU A 84 5.34 -5.83 -8.41
N ASN A 85 5.51 -6.13 -9.69
CA ASN A 85 4.40 -6.26 -10.63
C ASN A 85 3.48 -7.44 -10.25
N SER A 86 2.18 -7.31 -10.54
CA SER A 86 1.20 -8.36 -10.33
C SER A 86 0.73 -9.00 -11.65
N PRO A 87 0.15 -10.21 -11.62
CA PRO A 87 -0.47 -10.83 -12.79
C PRO A 87 -1.88 -10.32 -13.12
N TYR A 88 -2.46 -9.44 -12.29
CA TYR A 88 -3.83 -8.95 -12.48
C TYR A 88 -3.87 -7.98 -13.67
N ALA A 89 -4.83 -8.21 -14.57
CA ALA A 89 -5.07 -7.34 -15.70
C ALA A 89 -6.30 -6.48 -15.40
N LEU A 90 -6.10 -5.18 -15.31
CA LEU A 90 -7.15 -4.19 -15.12
C LEU A 90 -7.19 -3.27 -16.34
N LEU A 91 -8.38 -3.05 -16.88
CA LEU A 91 -8.62 -2.15 -17.99
C LEU A 91 -9.60 -1.06 -17.52
N MET A 92 -9.22 0.20 -17.72
CA MET A 92 -9.96 1.35 -17.19
C MET A 92 -11.41 1.35 -17.66
N ARG A 93 -12.37 1.42 -16.73
CA ARG A 93 -13.82 1.42 -17.02
C ARG A 93 -14.31 0.20 -17.82
N VAL A 94 -13.62 -0.93 -17.68
CA VAL A 94 -14.06 -2.22 -18.22
C VAL A 94 -14.27 -3.15 -17.03
N ASP A 95 -15.54 -3.45 -16.75
CA ASP A 95 -15.90 -4.41 -15.72
C ASP A 95 -15.61 -5.83 -16.22
N GLU A 96 -15.01 -6.65 -15.38
CA GLU A 96 -14.72 -8.04 -15.68
C GLU A 96 -15.10 -8.91 -14.48
N TYR A 97 -15.79 -10.02 -14.72
CA TYR A 97 -16.27 -10.92 -13.67
C TYR A 97 -15.73 -12.33 -13.87
N CYS A 98 -15.48 -13.00 -12.76
CA CYS A 98 -14.84 -14.30 -12.61
C CYS A 98 -13.63 -14.53 -13.53
N LYS A 99 -12.68 -13.59 -13.51
CA LYS A 99 -11.43 -13.75 -14.23
C LYS A 99 -10.55 -14.75 -13.50
N ILE A 100 -10.17 -15.82 -14.20
CA ILE A 100 -9.25 -16.81 -13.67
C ILE A 100 -7.82 -16.30 -13.83
N LEU A 101 -7.08 -16.26 -12.72
CA LEU A 101 -5.71 -15.80 -12.70
C LEU A 101 -4.73 -16.96 -12.91
N CYS A 102 -4.77 -17.95 -12.02
CA CYS A 102 -4.04 -19.21 -12.14
C CYS A 102 -4.54 -20.25 -11.14
N GLN A 103 -4.13 -21.51 -11.33
CA GLN A 103 -4.26 -22.55 -10.30
C GLN A 103 -2.88 -22.97 -9.77
N VAL A 104 -2.78 -23.11 -8.45
CA VAL A 104 -1.59 -23.66 -7.78
C VAL A 104 -1.97 -24.86 -6.91
N LYS A 105 -1.03 -25.76 -6.71
CA LYS A 105 -1.17 -26.88 -5.77
C LYS A 105 -0.24 -26.68 -4.58
N LEU A 106 -0.78 -26.76 -3.36
CA LEU A 106 -0.01 -26.54 -2.14
C LEU A 106 0.77 -27.78 -1.72
N THR A 107 2.05 -27.61 -1.39
CA THR A 107 2.82 -28.62 -0.65
C THR A 107 2.48 -28.57 0.85
N ALA A 108 2.94 -29.56 1.63
CA ALA A 108 2.73 -29.55 3.07
C ALA A 108 3.35 -28.31 3.75
N SER A 109 4.58 -27.96 3.35
CA SER A 109 5.28 -26.77 3.86
C SER A 109 4.55 -25.47 3.49
N GLN A 110 4.08 -25.35 2.25
CA GLN A 110 3.32 -24.17 1.80
C GLN A 110 1.97 -24.03 2.52
N ALA A 111 1.27 -25.14 2.73
CA ALA A 111 0.03 -25.14 3.49
C ALA A 111 0.27 -24.69 4.93
N GLN A 112 1.34 -25.16 5.57
CA GLN A 112 1.71 -24.71 6.92
C GLN A 112 2.09 -23.23 6.96
N GLN A 113 2.79 -22.75 5.94
CA GLN A 113 3.17 -21.34 5.82
C GLN A 113 1.93 -20.45 5.72
N PHE A 114 0.94 -20.83 4.90
CA PHE A 114 -0.34 -20.13 4.86
C PHE A 114 -1.09 -20.15 6.19
N LYS A 115 -1.14 -21.30 6.87
CA LYS A 115 -1.77 -21.38 8.21
C LYS A 115 -1.13 -20.44 9.21
N HIS A 116 0.20 -20.45 9.27
CA HIS A 116 0.96 -19.55 10.13
C HIS A 116 0.68 -18.08 9.80
N SER A 117 0.67 -17.71 8.51
CA SER A 117 0.37 -16.35 8.10
C SER A 117 -1.07 -15.92 8.40
N ILE A 118 -2.02 -16.85 8.37
CA ILE A 118 -3.41 -16.61 8.79
C ILE A 118 -3.48 -16.41 10.32
N ASP A 119 -2.81 -17.26 11.09
CA ASP A 119 -2.77 -17.16 12.56
C ASP A 119 -2.14 -15.84 13.02
N GLU A 120 -1.09 -15.39 12.34
CA GLU A 120 -0.42 -14.12 12.59
C GLU A 120 -1.10 -12.93 11.89
N ALA A 121 -2.30 -13.09 11.33
CA ALA A 121 -3.08 -12.02 10.70
C ALA A 121 -2.27 -11.20 9.66
N TYR A 122 -1.57 -11.87 8.75
CA TYR A 122 -0.90 -11.21 7.63
C TYR A 122 -1.91 -10.67 6.61
N HIS A 123 -1.60 -9.50 6.06
CA HIS A 123 -2.41 -8.78 5.09
C HIS A 123 -1.65 -8.57 3.77
N HIS A 124 -2.41 -8.58 2.68
CA HIS A 124 -1.99 -8.19 1.35
C HIS A 124 -1.89 -6.67 1.25
N ASN A 125 -0.74 -6.16 0.79
CA ASN A 125 -0.56 -4.75 0.47
C ASN A 125 -0.54 -4.55 -1.03
N TRP A 126 -1.71 -4.31 -1.62
CA TRP A 126 -1.85 -4.02 -3.04
C TRP A 126 -1.88 -2.52 -3.29
N ILE A 127 -1.42 -2.09 -4.46
CA ILE A 127 -1.28 -0.69 -4.82
C ILE A 127 -1.74 -0.49 -6.26
N VAL A 128 -2.58 0.52 -6.50
CA VAL A 128 -3.01 0.97 -7.84
C VAL A 128 -2.88 2.48 -7.88
N ASP A 129 -2.26 3.04 -8.92
CA ASP A 129 -2.06 4.50 -9.07
C ASP A 129 -1.56 5.20 -7.78
N ASN A 130 -0.64 4.52 -7.09
CA ASN A 130 -0.02 4.91 -5.82
C ASN A 130 -0.95 4.96 -4.59
N ILE A 131 -2.22 4.55 -4.69
CA ILE A 131 -3.10 4.37 -3.52
C ILE A 131 -3.13 2.89 -3.08
N PRO A 132 -3.14 2.60 -1.78
CA PRO A 132 -3.21 1.25 -1.26
C PRO A 132 -4.62 0.67 -1.40
N ALA A 133 -4.73 -0.65 -1.50
CA ALA A 133 -6.01 -1.33 -1.35
C ALA A 133 -6.57 -1.12 0.05
N ALA A 134 -7.87 -0.85 0.13
CA ALA A 134 -8.62 -0.83 1.37
C ALA A 134 -9.62 -2.00 1.42
N SER A 135 -9.71 -2.69 2.56
CA SER A 135 -10.78 -3.68 2.80
C SER A 135 -11.96 -3.03 3.51
N VAL A 136 -13.18 -3.27 3.03
CA VAL A 136 -14.40 -2.87 3.73
C VAL A 136 -14.62 -3.83 4.90
N ILE A 137 -14.62 -3.31 6.13
CA ILE A 137 -15.01 -4.05 7.33
C ILE A 137 -16.43 -3.63 7.67
N ASP A 138 -17.39 -4.53 7.45
CA ASP A 138 -18.76 -4.35 7.93
C ASP A 138 -18.85 -4.85 9.39
N THR A 139 -18.96 -3.92 10.33
CA THR A 139 -19.29 -4.24 11.72
C THR A 139 -20.80 -4.40 11.88
N GLU A 140 -21.27 -5.54 12.37
CA GLU A 140 -22.71 -5.87 12.52
C GLU A 140 -23.52 -4.87 13.37
N GLN A 141 -22.85 -4.02 14.17
CA GLN A 141 -23.50 -3.10 15.11
C GLN A 141 -23.66 -1.67 14.58
N TYR A 142 -22.93 -1.27 13.54
CA TYR A 142 -23.04 0.04 12.91
C TYR A 142 -22.60 -0.06 11.44
N VAL A 143 -23.34 0.58 10.52
CA VAL A 143 -22.92 0.79 9.12
C VAL A 143 -21.78 1.82 9.09
N THR A 144 -20.68 1.51 9.75
CA THR A 144 -19.41 2.20 9.61
C THR A 144 -18.54 1.28 8.80
N THR A 145 -18.42 1.59 7.51
CA THR A 145 -17.38 1.02 6.65
C THR A 145 -16.03 1.48 7.21
N SER A 146 -15.45 0.68 8.10
CA SER A 146 -14.08 0.87 8.52
C SER A 146 -13.22 0.29 7.43
N TYR A 147 -12.25 1.03 6.92
CA TYR A 147 -11.29 0.45 6.00
C TYR A 147 -9.94 0.19 6.65
N SER A 148 -9.40 -0.98 6.35
CA SER A 148 -8.07 -1.39 6.78
C SER A 148 -7.10 -1.21 5.62
N ARG A 149 -5.83 -0.93 5.92
CA ARG A 149 -4.78 -0.97 4.90
C ARG A 149 -4.58 -2.43 4.49
N GLY A 150 -4.84 -2.72 3.23
CA GLY A 150 -4.78 -4.07 2.70
C GLY A 150 -5.99 -4.92 3.08
N PHE A 151 -5.85 -6.22 2.91
CA PHE A 151 -6.87 -7.22 3.26
C PHE A 151 -6.20 -8.51 3.73
N PRO A 152 -6.81 -9.28 4.64
CA PRO A 152 -6.18 -10.49 5.21
C PRO A 152 -5.90 -11.56 4.15
N VAL A 153 -4.88 -12.38 4.38
CA VAL A 153 -4.57 -13.56 3.53
C VAL A 153 -5.66 -14.63 3.63
N GLY A 154 -6.27 -14.78 4.81
CA GLY A 154 -7.28 -15.79 5.09
C GLY A 154 -7.89 -15.58 6.46
N TYR A 155 -8.66 -16.55 6.93
CA TYR A 155 -9.24 -16.53 8.27
C TYR A 155 -9.22 -17.93 8.90
N TYR A 156 -9.19 -17.97 10.23
CA TYR A 156 -9.34 -19.20 10.99
C TYR A 156 -10.75 -19.26 11.59
N ASP A 157 -11.51 -20.29 11.22
CA ASP A 157 -12.82 -20.55 11.79
C ASP A 157 -12.65 -21.38 13.08
N ARG A 158 -13.00 -20.78 14.23
CA ARG A 158 -12.89 -21.43 15.54
C ARG A 158 -13.93 -22.52 15.78
N VAL A 159 -15.08 -22.45 15.11
CA VAL A 159 -16.16 -23.44 15.24
C VAL A 159 -15.80 -24.69 14.45
N VAL A 160 -15.37 -24.51 13.21
CA VAL A 160 -14.96 -25.62 12.32
C VAL A 160 -13.54 -26.11 12.66
N GLY A 161 -12.71 -25.27 13.29
CA GLY A 161 -11.34 -25.58 13.63
C GLY A 161 -10.40 -25.65 12.42
N LYS A 162 -10.69 -24.87 11.36
CA LYS A 162 -9.96 -24.91 10.08
C LYS A 162 -9.56 -23.53 9.61
N HIS A 163 -8.41 -23.47 8.92
CA HIS A 163 -7.92 -22.30 8.22
C HIS A 163 -8.48 -22.24 6.80
N PHE A 164 -8.98 -21.08 6.39
CA PHE A 164 -9.52 -20.80 5.07
C PHE A 164 -8.68 -19.73 4.38
N LEU A 165 -8.44 -19.91 3.08
CA LEU A 165 -7.64 -19.00 2.27
C LEU A 165 -8.57 -18.12 1.42
N TYR A 166 -8.32 -16.82 1.39
CA TYR A 166 -8.98 -15.94 0.43
C TYR A 166 -8.32 -16.12 -0.94
N ASN A 167 -9.07 -16.68 -1.88
CA ASN A 167 -8.59 -17.00 -3.22
C ASN A 167 -9.37 -16.27 -4.32
N HIS A 168 -10.49 -15.64 -3.98
CA HIS A 168 -11.21 -14.74 -4.87
C HIS A 168 -11.07 -13.30 -4.36
N ALA A 169 -10.70 -12.37 -5.24
CA ALA A 169 -10.60 -10.94 -4.92
C ALA A 169 -11.61 -10.15 -5.74
N SER A 170 -12.64 -9.59 -5.10
CA SER A 170 -13.56 -8.66 -5.74
C SER A 170 -12.96 -7.25 -5.66
N ILE A 171 -12.42 -6.76 -6.78
CA ILE A 171 -11.71 -5.49 -6.87
C ILE A 171 -12.70 -4.41 -7.28
N VAL A 172 -12.81 -3.36 -6.49
CA VAL A 172 -13.63 -2.18 -6.79
C VAL A 172 -12.72 -0.97 -6.92
N ILE A 173 -12.76 -0.30 -8.08
CA ILE A 173 -11.96 0.89 -8.34
C ILE A 173 -12.89 2.05 -8.60
N GLU A 174 -12.72 3.12 -7.81
CA GLU A 174 -13.41 4.37 -8.02
C GLU A 174 -12.60 5.31 -8.89
N TYR A 175 -13.27 5.94 -9.84
CA TYR A 175 -12.67 6.93 -10.73
C TYR A 175 -13.47 8.23 -10.74
N HIS A 176 -12.77 9.31 -11.00
CA HIS A 176 -13.35 10.64 -11.19
C HIS A 176 -13.00 11.14 -12.60
N GLU A 177 -14.02 11.50 -13.37
CA GLU A 177 -13.85 12.09 -14.69
C GLU A 177 -13.60 13.60 -14.53
N ALA A 178 -12.32 13.98 -14.54
CA ALA A 178 -11.90 15.37 -14.30
C ALA A 178 -11.97 16.23 -15.57
N ILE A 179 -11.78 15.60 -16.72
CA ILE A 179 -11.81 16.17 -18.08
C ILE A 179 -12.56 15.16 -18.96
N GLU A 180 -13.20 15.60 -20.04
CA GLU A 180 -13.87 14.72 -20.99
C GLU A 180 -12.95 13.57 -21.45
N ASN A 181 -13.35 12.32 -21.21
CA ASN A 181 -12.56 11.10 -21.44
C ASN A 181 -11.27 10.95 -20.60
N GLY A 182 -10.98 11.87 -19.69
CA GLY A 182 -9.84 11.85 -18.77
C GLY A 182 -10.25 11.36 -17.39
N ASN A 183 -10.05 10.07 -17.12
CA ASN A 183 -10.46 9.46 -15.86
C ASN A 183 -9.26 9.34 -14.92
N ARG A 184 -9.44 9.72 -13.64
CA ARG A 184 -8.42 9.62 -12.60
C ARG A 184 -8.87 8.66 -11.52
N ILE A 185 -7.97 7.80 -11.04
CA ILE A 185 -8.29 6.84 -9.98
C ILE A 185 -8.30 7.54 -8.63
N VAL A 186 -9.39 7.37 -7.88
CA VAL A 186 -9.63 8.06 -6.60
C VAL A 186 -9.96 7.13 -5.45
N GLY A 187 -10.26 5.86 -5.72
CA GLY A 187 -10.48 4.84 -4.68
C GLY A 187 -10.12 3.45 -5.18
N PHE A 188 -9.67 2.59 -4.27
CA PHE A 188 -9.25 1.23 -4.55
C PHE A 188 -9.58 0.34 -3.36
N TYR A 189 -10.56 -0.54 -3.57
CA TYR A 189 -11.09 -1.42 -2.55
C TYR A 189 -11.01 -2.88 -3.00
N VAL A 190 -10.80 -3.77 -2.05
CA VAL A 190 -10.77 -5.21 -2.30
C VAL A 190 -11.61 -5.93 -1.24
N GLU A 191 -12.59 -6.67 -1.71
CA GLU A 191 -13.39 -7.58 -0.90
C GLU A 191 -12.90 -9.02 -1.12
N PRO A 192 -12.28 -9.64 -0.11
CA PRO A 192 -11.72 -10.98 -0.25
C PRO A 192 -12.76 -12.07 0.07
N PHE A 193 -12.85 -13.10 -0.79
CA PHE A 193 -13.74 -14.24 -0.60
C PHE A 193 -12.97 -15.58 -0.68
N SER A 194 -13.42 -16.54 0.13
CA SER A 194 -12.86 -17.89 0.16
C SER A 194 -13.84 -18.86 -0.48
N ILE A 195 -13.47 -19.42 -1.63
CA ILE A 195 -14.34 -20.29 -2.43
C ILE A 195 -13.59 -21.50 -2.95
N GLU A 196 -14.14 -22.69 -2.70
CA GLU A 196 -13.74 -23.91 -3.35
C GLU A 196 -14.37 -23.99 -4.75
N HIS A 197 -13.64 -23.47 -5.74
CA HIS A 197 -14.14 -23.40 -7.11
C HIS A 197 -14.34 -24.78 -7.75
N LYS A 198 -15.51 -24.98 -8.33
CA LYS A 198 -15.89 -26.18 -9.09
C LYS A 198 -16.13 -25.80 -10.55
N PHE A 199 -15.48 -26.52 -11.45
CA PHE A 199 -15.69 -26.35 -12.90
C PHE A 199 -16.88 -27.20 -13.35
N PRO A 200 -17.58 -26.76 -14.41
CA PRO A 200 -18.69 -27.53 -14.97
C PRO A 200 -18.23 -28.90 -15.46
N GLN A 201 -19.16 -29.87 -15.42
CA GLN A 201 -18.97 -31.23 -15.96
C GLN A 201 -17.77 -32.00 -15.37
N ASN A 202 -17.40 -31.73 -14.11
CA ASN A 202 -16.23 -32.32 -13.44
C ASN A 202 -14.90 -32.09 -14.19
N MET A 203 -14.80 -31.00 -14.95
CA MET A 203 -13.56 -30.63 -15.60
C MET A 203 -12.48 -30.23 -14.58
N ASP A 204 -11.22 -30.45 -14.94
CA ASP A 204 -10.07 -29.88 -14.25
C ASP A 204 -9.69 -28.52 -14.86
N TYR A 205 -8.94 -27.71 -14.11
CA TYR A 205 -8.38 -26.45 -14.59
C TYR A 205 -7.69 -26.55 -15.96
N LYS A 206 -6.94 -27.63 -16.21
CA LYS A 206 -6.25 -27.84 -17.50
C LYS A 206 -7.22 -28.12 -18.64
N SER A 207 -8.29 -28.88 -18.39
CA SER A 207 -9.30 -29.19 -19.40
C SER A 207 -10.33 -28.08 -19.58
N SER A 208 -10.41 -27.12 -18.64
CA SER A 208 -11.28 -25.95 -18.74
C SER A 208 -10.89 -24.95 -19.83
N THR A 209 -9.72 -25.12 -20.46
CA THR A 209 -9.30 -24.27 -21.59
C THR A 209 -9.77 -24.88 -22.90
N ILE A 210 -10.77 -24.26 -23.52
CA ILE A 210 -11.36 -24.66 -24.80
C ILE A 210 -11.11 -23.52 -25.79
N ASP A 211 -10.53 -23.82 -26.96
CA ASP A 211 -10.18 -22.83 -27.99
C ASP A 211 -9.35 -21.64 -27.47
N GLY A 212 -8.46 -21.90 -26.52
CA GLY A 212 -7.60 -20.88 -25.90
C GLY A 212 -8.31 -19.95 -24.92
N LYS A 213 -9.63 -20.13 -24.70
CA LYS A 213 -10.41 -19.41 -23.68
C LYS A 213 -10.67 -20.34 -22.49
N GLN A 214 -10.45 -19.81 -21.29
CA GLN A 214 -10.71 -20.56 -20.08
C GLN A 214 -12.18 -20.40 -19.67
N VAL A 215 -12.88 -21.53 -19.51
CA VAL A 215 -14.27 -21.58 -19.04
C VAL A 215 -14.30 -21.22 -17.56
N ALA A 216 -15.20 -20.31 -17.17
CA ALA A 216 -15.37 -19.90 -15.79
C ALA A 216 -15.92 -21.06 -14.91
N PRO A 217 -15.50 -21.17 -13.63
CA PRO A 217 -16.13 -22.06 -12.66
C PRO A 217 -17.63 -21.78 -12.48
N GLU A 218 -18.43 -22.79 -12.12
CA GLU A 218 -19.86 -22.61 -11.82
C GLU A 218 -20.10 -21.84 -10.51
N THR A 219 -19.11 -21.88 -9.62
CA THR A 219 -19.11 -21.21 -8.31
C THR A 219 -18.93 -19.68 -8.39
N CYS A 220 -18.80 -19.11 -9.59
CA CYS A 220 -18.68 -17.69 -9.82
C CYS A 220 -19.49 -17.29 -11.06
N SER A 221 -19.93 -16.04 -11.13
CA SER A 221 -20.69 -15.53 -12.28
C SER A 221 -19.78 -14.73 -13.20
N THR A 222 -20.01 -14.84 -14.51
CA THR A 222 -19.40 -13.95 -15.51
C THR A 222 -20.24 -12.71 -15.79
N GLU A 223 -21.43 -12.59 -15.19
CA GLU A 223 -22.39 -11.50 -15.44
C GLU A 223 -22.41 -10.47 -14.32
N ARG A 224 -22.02 -10.88 -13.10
CA ARG A 224 -22.03 -10.02 -11.91
C ARG A 224 -20.87 -10.37 -10.99
N ALA A 225 -20.44 -9.37 -10.23
CA ALA A 225 -19.43 -9.57 -9.20
C ALA A 225 -19.93 -10.51 -8.10
N MET A 226 -18.97 -11.18 -7.48
CA MET A 226 -19.17 -12.01 -6.32
C MET A 226 -19.70 -11.18 -5.15
N ASP A 227 -20.70 -11.73 -4.47
CA ASP A 227 -21.33 -11.13 -3.30
C ASP A 227 -21.39 -12.12 -2.13
N LEU A 228 -21.74 -11.60 -0.95
CA LEU A 228 -21.87 -12.40 0.26
C LEU A 228 -22.92 -13.52 0.15
N ASP A 229 -23.96 -13.34 -0.67
CA ASP A 229 -25.04 -14.32 -0.82
C ASP A 229 -24.61 -15.53 -1.65
N LEU A 230 -23.78 -15.33 -2.68
CA LEU A 230 -23.13 -16.41 -3.42
C LEU A 230 -22.11 -17.14 -2.55
N VAL A 231 -21.31 -16.39 -1.78
CA VAL A 231 -20.27 -16.96 -0.91
C VAL A 231 -20.90 -17.85 0.16
N LYS A 232 -21.99 -17.41 0.82
CA LYS A 232 -22.71 -18.21 1.83
C LYS A 232 -23.24 -19.55 1.32
N LYS A 233 -23.48 -19.67 0.01
CA LYS A 233 -23.99 -20.91 -0.63
C LYS A 233 -22.86 -21.78 -1.18
N ALA A 234 -21.66 -21.24 -1.34
CA ALA A 234 -20.52 -21.95 -1.87
C ALA A 234 -19.79 -22.73 -0.78
N ASP A 235 -19.03 -23.75 -1.18
CA ASP A 235 -18.05 -24.37 -0.29
C ASP A 235 -16.83 -23.45 -0.16
N HIS A 236 -16.21 -23.43 1.01
CA HIS A 236 -15.08 -22.55 1.31
C HIS A 236 -13.75 -23.30 1.21
N LEU A 237 -12.73 -22.64 0.68
CA LEU A 237 -11.42 -23.25 0.44
C LEU A 237 -10.59 -23.31 1.72
N PHE A 238 -10.49 -24.51 2.30
CA PHE A 238 -9.65 -24.74 3.48
C PHE A 238 -8.20 -25.13 3.12
N VAL A 239 -7.26 -24.66 3.92
CA VAL A 239 -5.81 -24.84 3.70
C VAL A 239 -5.37 -26.23 4.15
N GLN A 240 -4.97 -27.06 3.18
CA GLN A 240 -4.42 -28.39 3.45
C GLN A 240 -3.36 -28.82 2.43
N LYS A 241 -2.58 -29.84 2.79
CA LYS A 241 -1.60 -30.47 1.89
C LYS A 241 -2.32 -30.96 0.63
N GLY A 242 -1.82 -30.55 -0.54
CA GLY A 242 -2.35 -30.99 -1.82
C GLY A 242 -3.59 -30.23 -2.31
N ALA A 243 -4.08 -29.25 -1.53
CA ALA A 243 -5.17 -28.38 -1.98
C ALA A 243 -4.81 -27.69 -3.30
N LYS A 244 -5.77 -27.70 -4.25
CA LYS A 244 -5.68 -26.97 -5.51
C LYS A 244 -6.35 -25.61 -5.30
N VAL A 245 -5.55 -24.56 -5.16
CA VAL A 245 -6.05 -23.19 -4.99
C VAL A 245 -6.22 -22.57 -6.38
N LEU A 246 -7.46 -22.27 -6.76
CA LEU A 246 -7.75 -21.50 -7.96
C LEU A 246 -7.93 -20.03 -7.56
N TYR A 247 -7.05 -19.16 -8.04
CA TYR A 247 -7.18 -17.73 -7.80
C TYR A 247 -8.03 -17.10 -8.90
N THR A 248 -9.06 -16.37 -8.48
CA THR A 248 -9.98 -15.66 -9.37
C THR A 248 -10.17 -14.22 -8.89
N TYR A 249 -10.68 -13.35 -9.74
CA TYR A 249 -10.98 -11.98 -9.36
C TYR A 249 -12.09 -11.37 -10.20
N ASP A 250 -12.73 -10.36 -9.63
CA ASP A 250 -13.66 -9.47 -10.31
C ASP A 250 -13.07 -8.06 -10.32
N VAL A 251 -13.48 -7.25 -11.30
CA VAL A 251 -13.12 -5.85 -11.43
C VAL A 251 -14.39 -5.06 -11.68
N VAL A 252 -14.69 -4.12 -10.78
CA VAL A 252 -15.85 -3.24 -10.86
C VAL A 252 -15.39 -1.80 -10.81
N TRP A 253 -15.77 -1.02 -11.83
CA TRP A 253 -15.49 0.40 -11.89
C TRP A 253 -16.69 1.21 -11.41
N ARG A 254 -16.45 2.13 -10.48
CA ARG A 254 -17.48 3.03 -9.95
C ARG A 254 -17.11 4.48 -10.18
N SER A 255 -18.03 5.27 -10.72
CA SER A 255 -17.84 6.72 -10.82
C SER A 255 -17.99 7.36 -9.44
N SER A 256 -17.10 8.29 -9.11
CA SER A 256 -17.06 8.98 -7.81
C SER A 256 -16.91 10.48 -7.99
N MET A 257 -17.54 11.25 -7.10
CA MET A 257 -17.44 12.72 -7.08
C MET A 257 -16.18 13.23 -6.37
N ILE A 258 -15.39 12.33 -5.78
CA ILE A 258 -14.15 12.66 -5.08
C ILE A 258 -13.13 13.20 -6.07
N LYS A 259 -12.59 14.39 -5.80
CA LYS A 259 -11.51 14.97 -6.62
C LYS A 259 -10.20 14.25 -6.31
N TRP A 260 -9.33 14.11 -7.32
CA TRP A 260 -8.02 13.47 -7.19
C TRP A 260 -7.17 14.04 -6.04
N ALA A 261 -7.24 15.34 -5.77
CA ALA A 261 -6.49 15.98 -4.68
C ALA A 261 -6.88 15.47 -3.27
N SER A 262 -8.14 15.04 -3.09
CA SER A 262 -8.69 14.53 -1.82
C SER A 262 -8.72 13.01 -1.75
N ARG A 263 -8.17 12.30 -2.75
CA ARG A 263 -8.27 10.83 -2.84
C ARG A 263 -7.60 10.10 -1.66
N TRP A 264 -6.63 10.75 -1.01
CA TRP A 264 -5.93 10.20 0.15
C TRP A 264 -6.67 10.40 1.47
N ASP A 265 -7.65 11.30 1.52
CA ASP A 265 -8.32 11.69 2.78
C ASP A 265 -9.02 10.50 3.42
N ILE A 266 -9.62 9.62 2.61
CA ILE A 266 -10.23 8.37 3.08
C ILE A 266 -9.17 7.54 3.80
N TYR A 267 -8.06 7.21 3.14
CA TYR A 267 -7.02 6.34 3.71
C TYR A 267 -6.33 6.91 4.95
N LEU A 268 -6.13 8.23 4.99
CA LEU A 268 -5.51 8.91 6.14
C LEU A 268 -6.48 9.04 7.32
N SER A 269 -7.79 9.14 7.06
CA SER A 269 -8.78 9.21 8.13
C SER A 269 -8.90 7.91 8.93
N MET A 270 -8.49 6.77 8.35
CA MET A 270 -8.60 5.42 8.93
C MET A 270 -7.58 5.15 10.04
N ASP A 271 -6.41 5.76 9.97
CA ASP A 271 -5.40 5.63 11.03
C ASP A 271 -5.87 6.24 12.37
N ASN A 272 -6.90 7.09 12.36
CA ASN A 272 -7.49 7.61 13.60
C ASN A 272 -8.28 6.55 14.38
N ALA A 273 -8.55 5.38 13.79
CA ALA A 273 -9.18 4.25 14.47
C ALA A 273 -8.20 3.44 15.34
N VAL A 274 -6.88 3.62 15.15
CA VAL A 274 -5.86 3.09 16.09
C VAL A 274 -5.70 4.12 17.21
N PRO A 275 -5.95 3.78 18.49
CA PRO A 275 -5.84 4.75 19.57
C PRO A 275 -4.43 5.34 19.58
N LYS A 276 -4.33 6.67 19.67
CA LYS A 276 -3.12 7.53 19.69
C LYS A 276 -2.12 7.23 20.84
N LYS A 277 -1.89 5.96 21.16
CA LYS A 277 -1.14 5.52 22.34
C LYS A 277 0.38 5.53 22.15
N VAL A 278 0.91 5.75 20.94
CA VAL A 278 2.35 5.53 20.68
C VAL A 278 3.15 6.77 20.24
N HIS A 279 2.53 7.88 19.82
CA HIS A 279 3.29 9.07 19.41
C HIS A 279 3.77 9.98 20.56
N TRP A 280 3.05 9.99 21.69
CA TRP A 280 3.38 10.90 22.79
C TRP A 280 4.72 10.54 23.47
N PHE A 281 5.12 9.27 23.47
CA PHE A 281 6.39 8.83 24.06
C PHE A 281 7.59 9.40 23.29
N SER A 282 7.55 9.38 21.95
CA SER A 282 8.60 9.97 21.10
C SER A 282 8.64 11.50 21.23
N ILE A 283 7.48 12.15 21.41
CA ILE A 283 7.39 13.60 21.63
C ILE A 283 7.97 13.99 23.00
N VAL A 284 7.67 13.23 24.05
CA VAL A 284 8.25 13.45 25.38
C VAL A 284 9.75 13.21 25.37
N ASN A 285 10.22 12.15 24.71
CA ASN A 285 11.63 11.84 24.59
C ASN A 285 12.40 12.96 23.85
N SER A 286 11.88 13.47 22.73
CA SER A 286 12.52 14.58 22.01
C SER A 286 12.50 15.88 22.81
N LEU A 287 11.40 16.18 23.52
CA LEU A 287 11.29 17.34 24.39
C LEU A 287 12.30 17.29 25.55
N MET A 288 12.47 16.12 26.17
CA MET A 288 13.44 15.93 27.26
C MET A 288 14.87 16.20 26.81
N ILE A 289 15.26 15.72 25.61
CA ILE A 289 16.59 15.97 25.04
C ILE A 289 16.81 17.46 24.82
N VAL A 290 15.82 18.18 24.27
CA VAL A 290 15.91 19.63 24.03
C VAL A 290 16.09 20.40 25.33
N VAL A 291 15.34 20.06 26.39
CA VAL A 291 15.45 20.71 27.71
C VAL A 291 16.82 20.46 28.35
N CYS A 292 17.34 19.23 28.26
CA CYS A 292 18.67 18.91 28.77
C CYS A 292 19.78 19.67 28.03
N LEU A 293 19.72 19.73 26.70
CA LEU A 293 20.70 20.44 25.88
C LEU A 293 20.66 21.94 26.12
N THR A 294 19.47 22.55 26.20
CA THR A 294 19.32 23.97 26.54
C THR A 294 19.82 24.27 27.95
N GLY A 295 19.54 23.40 28.92
CA GLY A 295 20.09 23.52 30.29
C GLY A 295 21.62 23.45 30.31
N MET A 296 22.22 22.56 29.53
CA MET A 296 23.67 22.44 29.42
C MET A 296 24.30 23.70 28.82
N VAL A 297 23.74 24.22 27.73
CA VAL A 297 24.18 25.48 27.10
C VAL A 297 24.03 26.66 28.06
N ALA A 298 22.90 26.76 28.77
CA ALA A 298 22.67 27.82 29.76
C ALA A 298 23.69 27.75 30.90
N MET A 299 24.05 26.56 31.38
CA MET A 299 25.07 26.38 32.42
C MET A 299 26.46 26.80 31.94
N ILE A 300 26.83 26.44 30.71
CA ILE A 300 28.11 26.87 30.10
C ILE A 300 28.15 28.40 29.96
N LEU A 301 27.07 29.01 29.45
CA LEU A 301 26.96 30.45 29.30
C LEU A 301 27.05 31.17 30.65
N ALA A 302 26.31 30.71 31.66
CA ALA A 302 26.34 31.28 33.00
C ALA A 302 27.72 31.14 33.66
N ARG A 303 28.40 30.02 33.45
CA ARG A 303 29.76 29.80 33.96
C ARG A 303 30.76 30.74 33.31
N ASN A 304 30.68 30.92 31.99
CA ASN A 304 31.56 31.85 31.26
C ASN A 304 31.26 33.31 31.62
N LEU A 305 30.00 33.70 31.68
CA LEU A 305 29.59 35.06 32.06
C LEU A 305 30.05 35.40 33.50
N ARG A 306 29.86 34.48 34.46
CA ARG A 306 30.37 34.67 35.83
C ARG A 306 31.89 34.80 35.87
N ARG A 307 32.61 33.98 35.09
CA ARG A 307 34.06 34.04 34.98
C ARG A 307 34.51 35.38 34.40
N ASP A 308 33.86 35.88 33.34
CA ASP A 308 34.20 37.14 32.71
C ASP A 308 33.88 38.34 33.62
N ILE A 309 32.71 38.37 34.26
CA ILE A 309 32.38 39.41 35.27
C ILE A 309 33.39 39.39 36.42
N SER A 310 33.78 38.21 36.92
CA SER A 310 34.78 38.10 37.98
C SER A 310 36.17 38.60 37.55
N LYS A 311 36.48 38.55 36.26
CA LYS A 311 37.74 39.04 35.69
C LYS A 311 37.72 40.57 35.56
N TYR A 312 36.59 41.14 35.13
CA TYR A 312 36.42 42.60 35.02
C TYR A 312 36.24 43.30 36.38
N ASN A 313 35.61 42.65 37.36
CA ASN A 313 35.40 43.20 38.70
C ASN A 313 36.63 43.05 39.63
N ARG A 314 37.74 42.48 39.15
CA ARG A 314 39.03 42.65 39.82
C ARG A 314 39.45 44.09 39.58
N VAL A 315 39.13 44.96 40.53
CA VAL A 315 39.74 46.28 40.67
C VAL A 315 41.27 46.06 40.58
N PRO A 316 42.00 46.81 39.73
CA PRO A 316 43.46 46.77 39.78
C PRO A 316 43.86 47.22 41.18
N THR A 317 44.31 46.28 42.01
CA THR A 317 44.94 46.61 43.28
C THR A 317 46.30 47.21 42.96
N GLU A 318 46.36 48.55 43.01
CA GLU A 318 47.47 49.47 43.36
C GLU A 318 48.95 49.10 43.04
N ASP A 319 49.25 48.15 42.16
CA ASP A 319 50.63 47.81 41.78
C ASP A 319 51.03 48.34 40.38
N GLU A 320 50.20 49.18 39.74
CA GLU A 320 50.53 49.86 38.46
C GLU A 320 50.75 51.38 38.59
N GLU A 321 50.95 51.91 39.81
CA GLU A 321 51.51 53.25 39.99
C GLU A 321 53.00 53.26 40.41
N ALA A 322 53.66 52.10 40.52
CA ALA A 322 55.09 52.06 40.79
C ALA A 322 55.81 50.82 40.21
N ALA A 323 56.08 50.82 38.89
CA ALA A 323 57.28 50.21 38.30
C ALA A 323 57.44 50.63 36.82
#